data_AF-A0A388PGP9-F1
#
_entry.id   AF-A0A388PGP9-F1
#
_cell.length_a   1.000
_cell.length_b   1.000
_cell.length_c   1.000
_cell.angle_alpha   90.00
_cell.angle_beta   90.00
_cell.angle_gamma   90.00
#
_symmetry.space_group_name_H-M   'P 1'
#
loop_
_entity.id
_entity.type
_entity.pdbx_description
1 polymer ?
#
loop_
_entity_poly.entity_id
_entity_poly.type
_entity_poly.pdbx_seq_one_letter_code
_entity_poly.pdbx_strand_id
1 'polypeptide(L)'
;MSLRVEPKVDGVALSITYEKGRFVRAVTRGNGNRGDDVTHNIALIQSLPRELADAPALLEIRGEVYMELAEFQRLNAEREAEGEALYANPRNLAAGTVKLLDRSRHGNADSASSATA
;
A
#
# COMPACT_ATOMS: atom_id res chain seq x y z
N MET A 1 29.39 15.56 9.57
CA MET A 1 28.14 14.93 10.02
C MET A 1 27.11 15.18 8.93
N SER A 2 26.74 14.13 8.19
CA SER A 2 25.78 14.23 7.08
C SER A 2 24.38 13.85 7.59
N LEU A 3 23.38 14.68 7.30
CA LEU A 3 21.98 14.39 7.55
C LEU A 3 21.28 14.08 6.21
N ARG A 4 20.43 13.08 6.20
CA ARG A 4 19.52 12.81 5.07
C ARG A 4 18.13 13.30 5.47
N VAL A 5 17.56 14.17 4.65
CA VAL A 5 16.22 14.74 4.85
C VAL A 5 15.33 14.20 3.74
N GLU A 6 14.25 13.53 4.12
CA GLU A 6 13.27 12.94 3.19
C GLU A 6 11.87 13.49 3.53
N PRO A 7 11.02 13.74 2.51
CA PRO A 7 9.63 14.14 2.75
C PRO A 7 8.88 13.10 3.57
N LYS A 8 8.09 13.56 4.55
CA LYS A 8 7.22 12.67 5.30
C LYS A 8 5.98 12.35 4.45
N VAL A 9 5.93 11.14 3.89
CA VAL A 9 4.73 10.60 3.26
C VAL A 9 3.66 10.36 4.36
N ASP A 10 2.39 10.53 4.01
CA ASP A 10 1.26 10.26 4.92
C ASP A 10 0.48 9.04 4.44
N GLY A 11 1.18 7.91 4.40
CA GLY A 11 0.63 6.63 3.97
C GLY A 11 0.34 5.68 5.12
N VAL A 12 0.39 4.40 4.78
CA VAL A 12 0.27 3.26 5.68
C VAL A 12 1.63 2.59 5.77
N ALA A 13 2.21 2.58 6.97
CA ALA A 13 3.49 1.93 7.20
C ALA A 13 3.38 0.40 7.10
N LEU A 14 4.32 -0.21 6.41
CA LEU A 14 4.43 -1.65 6.19
C LEU A 14 5.87 -2.13 6.26
N SER A 15 6.00 -3.43 6.55
CA SER A 15 7.22 -4.19 6.48
C SER A 15 7.06 -5.29 5.42
N ILE A 16 7.97 -5.30 4.45
CA ILE A 16 8.00 -6.25 3.34
C ILE A 16 9.21 -7.15 3.54
N THR A 17 9.00 -8.46 3.47
CA THR A 17 10.05 -9.46 3.58
C THR A 17 10.32 -10.07 2.21
N TYR A 18 11.61 -10.09 1.84
CA TYR A 18 12.14 -10.85 0.72
C TYR A 18 13.02 -11.99 1.25
N GLU A 19 12.86 -13.19 0.69
CA GLU A 19 13.72 -14.34 0.95
C GLU A 19 14.40 -14.78 -0.34
N LYS A 20 15.74 -14.82 -0.33
CA LYS A 20 16.57 -15.10 -1.51
C LYS A 20 16.16 -14.25 -2.71
N GLY A 21 15.92 -12.96 -2.45
CA GLY A 21 15.47 -11.98 -3.43
C GLY A 21 14.00 -12.08 -3.84
N ARG A 22 13.20 -13.05 -3.38
CA ARG A 22 11.77 -13.15 -3.75
C ARG A 22 10.86 -12.54 -2.70
N PHE A 23 9.86 -11.77 -3.13
CA PHE A 23 8.82 -11.24 -2.26
C PHE A 23 8.05 -12.40 -1.62
N VAL A 24 8.02 -12.47 -0.28
CA VAL A 24 7.33 -13.55 0.45
C VAL A 24 6.22 -13.06 1.36
N ARG A 25 6.33 -11.85 1.91
CA ARG A 25 5.38 -11.37 2.91
C ARG A 25 5.32 -9.86 2.98
N ALA A 26 4.14 -9.31 3.23
CA ALA A 26 3.95 -7.92 3.64
C ALA A 26 3.02 -7.83 4.85
N VAL A 27 3.44 -7.08 5.87
CA VAL A 27 2.67 -6.86 7.09
C VAL A 27 2.54 -5.37 7.38
N THR A 28 1.35 -4.94 7.80
CA THR A 28 1.18 -3.56 8.28
C THR A 28 1.88 -3.35 9.62
N ARG A 29 2.23 -2.10 9.97
CA ARG A 29 2.86 -1.81 11.26
C ARG A 29 1.97 -2.18 12.47
N GLY A 30 0.65 -2.06 12.33
CA GLY A 30 -0.31 -2.27 13.43
C GLY A 30 0.10 -1.50 14.70
N ASN A 31 0.22 -2.22 15.83
CA ASN A 31 0.64 -1.64 17.12
C ASN A 31 2.16 -1.71 17.37
N GLY A 32 2.97 -2.00 16.34
CA GLY A 32 4.42 -2.16 16.43
C GLY A 32 4.89 -3.56 16.80
N ASN A 33 4.03 -4.38 17.42
CA ASN A 33 4.33 -5.78 17.77
C ASN A 33 3.53 -6.78 16.93
N ARG A 34 2.34 -6.39 16.46
CA ARG A 34 1.46 -7.22 15.64
C ARG A 34 0.86 -6.37 14.51
N GLY A 35 1.01 -6.87 13.30
CA GLY A 35 0.47 -6.31 12.06
C GLY A 35 -0.53 -7.23 11.40
N ASP A 36 -1.38 -6.67 10.54
CA ASP A 36 -2.23 -7.44 9.64
C ASP A 36 -1.38 -7.95 8.46
N ASP A 37 -1.54 -9.22 8.09
CA ASP A 37 -0.95 -9.78 6.87
C ASP A 37 -1.73 -9.25 5.65
N VAL A 38 -1.02 -8.50 4.81
CA VAL A 38 -1.55 -7.84 3.63
C VAL A 38 -0.80 -8.28 2.37
N THR A 39 -0.12 -9.43 2.43
CA THR A 39 0.74 -9.95 1.37
C THR A 39 0.04 -10.04 0.02
N HIS A 40 -1.24 -10.46 0.01
CA HIS A 40 -2.02 -10.56 -1.22
C HIS A 40 -2.29 -9.20 -1.87
N ASN A 41 -2.60 -8.17 -1.08
CA ASN A 41 -2.93 -6.84 -1.58
C ASN A 41 -1.70 -6.00 -1.91
N ILE A 42 -0.58 -6.28 -1.23
CA ILE A 42 0.74 -5.67 -1.48
C ILE A 42 1.51 -6.40 -2.59
N ALA A 43 1.15 -7.65 -2.89
CA ALA A 43 1.13 -8.10 -4.27
C ALA A 43 0.17 -7.19 -5.08
N LEU A 44 -0.35 -7.43 -6.27
CA LEU A 44 -1.13 -6.40 -7.02
C LEU A 44 -0.46 -5.00 -7.32
N ILE A 45 0.16 -4.28 -6.38
CA ILE A 45 0.90 -3.02 -6.57
C ILE A 45 1.99 -3.23 -7.62
N GLN A 46 1.87 -2.49 -8.71
CA GLN A 46 2.72 -2.67 -9.90
C GLN A 46 4.15 -2.19 -9.67
N SER A 47 4.33 -1.15 -8.85
CA SER A 47 5.65 -0.60 -8.53
C SER A 47 6.48 -1.51 -7.63
N LEU A 48 5.86 -2.51 -6.97
CA LEU A 48 6.57 -3.39 -6.07
C LEU A 48 7.27 -4.53 -6.84
N PRO A 49 8.62 -4.60 -6.81
CA PRO A 49 9.34 -5.67 -7.49
C PRO A 49 9.06 -7.03 -6.82
N ARG A 50 8.79 -8.05 -7.64
CA ARG A 50 8.60 -9.43 -7.16
C ARG A 50 9.90 -10.12 -6.82
N GLU A 51 10.95 -9.71 -7.51
CA GLU A 51 12.30 -10.23 -7.35
C GLU A 51 13.29 -9.07 -7.27
N LEU A 52 14.26 -9.19 -6.38
CA LEU A 52 15.37 -8.27 -6.20
C LEU A 52 16.66 -9.00 -6.56
N ALA A 53 17.41 -8.45 -7.52
CA ALA A 53 18.75 -8.92 -7.84
C ALA A 53 19.71 -8.61 -6.68
N ASP A 54 20.68 -9.50 -6.46
CA ASP A 54 21.76 -9.33 -5.48
C ASP A 54 21.31 -9.03 -4.03
N ALA A 55 20.10 -9.47 -3.66
CA ALA A 55 19.56 -9.29 -2.32
C ALA A 55 20.14 -10.31 -1.31
N PRO A 56 20.26 -9.94 -0.02
CA PRO A 56 20.57 -10.88 1.06
C PRO A 56 19.61 -12.07 1.12
N ALA A 57 20.02 -13.16 1.78
CA ALA A 57 19.19 -14.34 1.95
C ALA A 57 17.84 -14.05 2.64
N LEU A 58 17.83 -13.09 3.57
CA LEU A 58 16.64 -12.54 4.20
C LEU A 58 16.78 -11.02 4.24
N LEU A 59 15.82 -10.29 3.69
CA LEU A 59 15.79 -8.84 3.64
C LEU A 59 14.41 -8.34 4.08
N GLU A 60 14.39 -7.46 5.10
CA GLU A 60 13.19 -6.74 5.51
C GLU A 60 13.31 -5.27 5.08
N ILE A 61 12.39 -4.82 4.24
CA ILE A 61 12.28 -3.42 3.79
C ILE A 61 11.09 -2.79 4.49
N ARG A 62 11.29 -1.61 5.06
CA ARG A 62 10.22 -0.81 5.66
C ARG A 62 9.93 0.38 4.77
N GLY A 63 8.64 0.60 4.52
CA GLY A 63 8.17 1.67 3.66
C GLY A 63 6.75 2.09 4.00
N GLU A 64 6.21 2.96 3.16
CA GLU A 64 4.83 3.41 3.26
C GLU A 64 4.13 3.20 1.92
N VAL A 65 2.93 2.63 1.95
CA VAL A 65 2.02 2.65 0.81
C VAL A 65 1.12 3.84 0.95
N TYR A 66 0.97 4.60 -0.12
CA TYR A 66 0.15 5.79 -0.15
C TYR A 66 -0.69 5.85 -1.42
N MET A 67 -1.71 6.69 -1.38
CA MET A 67 -2.57 7.00 -2.51
C MET A 67 -2.08 8.30 -3.15
N GLU A 68 -1.86 8.29 -4.45
CA GLU A 68 -1.51 9.51 -5.17
C GLU A 68 -2.67 10.51 -5.12
N LEU A 69 -2.33 11.80 -4.97
CA LEU A 69 -3.35 12.85 -4.83
C LEU A 69 -4.23 12.96 -6.08
N ALA A 70 -3.65 12.84 -7.27
CA ALA A 70 -4.37 12.89 -8.53
C ALA A 70 -5.39 11.77 -8.65
N GLU A 71 -5.01 10.56 -8.24
CA GLU A 71 -5.93 9.43 -8.24
C GLU A 71 -7.04 9.59 -7.20
N PHE A 72 -6.70 10.02 -5.98
CA PHE A 72 -7.71 10.30 -4.96
C PHE A 72 -8.76 11.30 -5.45
N GLN A 73 -8.32 12.34 -6.17
CA GLN A 73 -9.22 13.32 -6.78
C GLN A 73 -10.07 12.72 -7.88
N ARG A 74 -9.49 11.88 -8.76
CA ARG A 74 -10.23 11.15 -9.81
C ARG A 74 -11.33 10.28 -9.22
N LEU A 75 -11.00 9.46 -8.22
CA LEU A 75 -11.95 8.56 -7.54
C LEU A 75 -13.08 9.33 -6.84
N ASN A 76 -12.79 10.47 -6.23
CA ASN A 76 -13.84 11.30 -5.62
C ASN A 76 -14.73 11.97 -6.67
N ALA A 77 -14.19 12.40 -7.82
CA ALA A 77 -14.99 12.95 -8.90
C ALA A 77 -15.97 11.91 -9.50
N GLU A 78 -15.54 10.65 -9.62
CA GLU A 78 -16.40 9.53 -10.04
C GLU A 78 -17.53 9.28 -9.04
N ARG A 79 -17.20 9.22 -7.75
CA ARG A 79 -18.20 9.04 -6.67
C ARG A 79 -19.18 10.20 -6.61
N GLU A 80 -18.73 11.43 -6.82
CA GLU A 80 -19.59 12.60 -6.88
C GLU A 80 -20.58 12.53 -8.05
N ALA A 81 -20.12 12.11 -9.23
CA ALA A 81 -20.96 11.92 -10.40
C ALA A 81 -22.03 10.82 -10.20
N GLU A 82 -21.72 9.81 -9.40
CA GLU A 82 -22.62 8.72 -9.03
C GLU A 82 -23.52 9.05 -7.82
N GLY A 83 -23.34 10.22 -7.18
CA GLY A 83 -24.08 10.61 -5.98
C GLY A 83 -23.70 9.82 -4.73
N GLU A 84 -22.54 9.18 -4.72
CA GLU A 84 -22.03 8.42 -3.59
C GLU A 84 -21.26 9.27 -2.58
N ALA A 85 -21.11 8.77 -1.35
CA ALA A 85 -20.29 9.43 -0.34
C ALA A 85 -18.82 9.46 -0.75
N LEU A 86 -18.18 10.63 -0.65
CA LEU A 86 -16.77 10.83 -0.98
C LEU A 86 -15.83 10.18 0.05
N TYR A 87 -14.62 9.84 -0.39
CA TYR A 87 -13.55 9.44 0.51
C TYR A 87 -13.01 10.64 1.29
N ALA A 88 -12.76 10.44 2.58
CA ALA A 88 -12.40 11.51 3.50
C ALA A 88 -10.97 12.07 3.27
N ASN A 89 -9.99 11.22 3.03
CA ASN A 89 -8.61 11.62 2.72
C ASN A 89 -7.83 10.46 2.05
N PRO A 90 -6.72 10.75 1.35
CA PRO A 90 -5.91 9.73 0.67
C PRO A 90 -5.39 8.62 1.59
N ARG A 91 -4.99 8.97 2.82
CA ARG A 91 -4.46 8.02 3.80
C ARG A 91 -5.47 6.96 4.20
N ASN A 92 -6.71 7.38 4.48
CA ASN A 92 -7.80 6.48 4.87
C ASN A 92 -8.18 5.56 3.71
N LEU A 93 -8.18 6.08 2.49
CA LEU A 93 -8.42 5.27 1.30
C LEU A 93 -7.32 4.21 1.15
N ALA A 94 -6.04 4.60 1.19
CA ALA A 94 -4.91 3.66 1.14
C ALA A 94 -4.99 2.60 2.25
N ALA A 95 -5.31 2.99 3.48
CA ALA A 95 -5.49 2.07 4.61
C ALA A 95 -6.63 1.08 4.40
N GLY A 96 -7.76 1.53 3.84
CA GLY A 96 -8.90 0.69 3.48
C GLY A 96 -8.53 -0.34 2.41
N THR A 97 -7.89 0.12 1.32
CA THR A 97 -7.47 -0.72 0.20
C THR A 97 -6.46 -1.79 0.64
N VAL A 98 -5.41 -1.41 1.37
CA VAL A 98 -4.36 -2.34 1.80
C VAL A 98 -4.90 -3.43 2.72
N LYS A 99 -5.89 -3.11 3.57
CA LYS A 99 -6.49 -4.06 4.52
C LYS A 99 -7.68 -4.85 3.95
N LEU A 100 -8.02 -4.66 2.67
CA LEU A 100 -9.17 -5.31 2.07
C LEU A 100 -8.90 -6.82 1.93
N LEU A 101 -9.30 -7.62 2.93
CA LEU A 101 -9.27 -9.07 2.80
C LEU A 101 -10.22 -9.47 1.68
N ASP A 102 -9.73 -10.29 0.75
CA ASP A 102 -10.40 -10.76 -0.47
C ASP A 102 -11.87 -11.13 -0.20
N ARG A 103 -12.76 -10.15 -0.40
CA ARG A 103 -14.21 -10.32 -0.34
C ARG A 103 -14.68 -10.33 -1.77
N SER A 104 -14.79 -11.52 -2.34
CA SER A 104 -15.66 -11.74 -3.48
C SER A 104 -17.02 -11.07 -3.19
N ARG A 105 -17.31 -9.97 -3.90
CA ARG A 105 -18.44 -9.03 -3.73
C ARG A 105 -18.24 -7.94 -2.66
N HIS A 106 -17.83 -6.74 -3.08
CA HIS A 106 -18.69 -5.59 -3.43
C HIS A 106 -17.79 -4.39 -3.79
N GLY A 107 -17.85 -3.93 -5.05
CA GLY A 107 -17.45 -2.58 -5.48
C GLY A 107 -15.94 -2.26 -5.59
N ASN A 108 -15.51 -1.92 -6.81
CA ASN A 108 -14.26 -1.23 -7.20
C ASN A 108 -12.92 -1.97 -7.08
N ALA A 109 -12.67 -2.81 -8.09
CA ALA A 109 -11.35 -3.29 -8.49
C ALA A 109 -10.36 -2.16 -8.89
N ASP A 110 -10.81 -0.93 -9.06
CA ASP A 110 -9.97 0.19 -9.52
C ASP A 110 -9.04 0.76 -8.44
N SER A 111 -9.37 0.59 -7.16
CA SER A 111 -8.64 1.22 -6.04
C SER A 111 -7.31 0.56 -5.67
N ALA A 112 -7.08 -0.70 -6.06
CA ALA A 112 -5.86 -1.43 -5.73
C ALA A 112 -4.73 -1.19 -6.74
N SER A 113 -5.05 -0.84 -7.99
CA SER A 113 -4.02 -0.59 -9.02
C SER A 113 -3.29 0.74 -8.84
N SER A 114 -3.86 1.66 -8.07
CA SER A 114 -3.40 3.03 -7.92
C SER A 114 -2.75 3.36 -6.58
N ALA A 115 -2.62 2.34 -5.71
CA ALA A 115 -1.77 2.43 -4.54
C ALA A 115 -0.31 2.24 -4.96
N THR A 116 0.57 3.15 -4.52
CA THR A 116 2.00 3.12 -4.82
C THR A 116 2.79 2.89 -3.54
N ALA A 117 3.83 2.05 -3.62
CA ALA A 117 4.82 1.78 -2.57
C ALA A 117 6.12 2.56 -2.81
#